data_AF-A0A4Z1GH32-F1
#
_entry.id   AF-A0A4Z1GH32-F1
#
_cell.length_a   1.000
_cell.length_b   1.000
_cell.length_c   1.000
_cell.angle_alpha   90.00
_cell.angle_beta   90.00
_cell.angle_gamma   90.00
#
_symmetry.space_group_name_H-M   'P 1'
#
loop_
_entity.id
_entity.type
_entity.pdbx_description
1 polymer ?
#
loop_
_entity_poly.entity_id
_entity_poly.type
_entity_poly.pdbx_seq_one_letter_code
_entity_poly.pdbx_strand_id
1 'polypeptide(L)'
;MAPFYNESELTKFTQVVRDHFLEYRFSKWVYIAVAMSIEQARHLEGGDLFASDPWPGRTYTVKACTNKWYSMEKQGEIEPAHAPAADELAIPDPMHNYWAKEKEEEMLSIFYGTDFPEIPDDMFKEIAAELERKKAMQAQ
;
A
#
# COMPACT_ATOMS: atom_id res chain seq x y z
N MET A 1 -3.38 17.76 -16.85
CA MET A 1 -2.83 16.45 -17.26
C MET A 1 -1.77 16.06 -16.23
N ALA A 2 -1.85 14.86 -15.65
CA ALA A 2 -0.73 14.39 -14.82
C ALA A 2 0.49 14.19 -15.74
N PRO A 3 1.70 14.57 -15.31
CA PRO A 3 2.90 14.36 -16.10
C PRO A 3 3.07 12.87 -16.41
N PHE A 4 3.57 12.54 -17.60
CA PHE A 4 3.92 11.17 -17.95
C PHE A 4 5.05 10.67 -17.03
N TYR A 5 5.07 9.37 -16.76
CA TYR A 5 6.20 8.76 -16.07
C TYR A 5 7.40 8.83 -17.00
N ASN A 6 8.54 9.34 -16.52
CA ASN A 6 9.79 9.23 -17.27
C ASN A 6 10.36 7.81 -17.11
N GLU A 7 11.41 7.48 -17.87
CA GLU A 7 11.96 6.12 -17.92
C GLU A 7 12.58 5.67 -16.58
N SER A 8 13.30 6.57 -15.91
CA SER A 8 13.93 6.31 -14.61
C SER A 8 12.90 6.14 -13.49
N GLU A 9 11.86 6.97 -13.47
CA GLU A 9 10.69 6.88 -12.58
C GLU A 9 9.96 5.55 -12.77
N LEU A 10 9.74 5.14 -14.02
CA LEU A 10 9.08 3.86 -14.33
C LEU A 10 9.92 2.65 -13.92
N THR A 11 11.23 2.73 -14.16
CA THR A 11 12.19 1.68 -13.79
C THR A 11 12.22 1.51 -12.28
N LYS A 12 12.36 2.60 -11.53
CA LYS A 12 12.31 2.57 -10.07
C LYS A 12 10.97 2.06 -9.56
N PHE A 13 9.86 2.56 -10.11
CA PHE A 13 8.52 2.12 -9.71
C PHE A 13 8.36 0.61 -9.87
N THR A 14 8.77 0.08 -11.03
CA THR A 14 8.68 -1.35 -11.32
C THR A 14 9.57 -2.19 -10.40
N GLN A 15 10.78 -1.71 -10.12
CA GLN A 15 11.68 -2.34 -9.16
C GLN A 15 11.03 -2.41 -7.78
N VAL A 16 10.55 -1.28 -7.24
CA VAL A 16 9.94 -1.22 -5.90
C VAL A 16 8.72 -2.12 -5.80
N VAL A 17 7.87 -2.16 -6.83
CA VAL A 17 6.71 -3.06 -6.85
C VAL A 17 7.13 -4.52 -6.82
N ARG A 18 8.15 -4.91 -7.60
CA ARG A 18 8.67 -6.29 -7.64
C ARG A 18 9.31 -6.69 -6.32
N ASP A 19 10.10 -5.81 -5.73
CA ASP A 19 10.79 -6.06 -4.45
C ASP A 19 9.77 -6.32 -3.32
N HIS A 20 8.62 -5.66 -3.35
CA HIS A 20 7.55 -5.82 -2.36
C HIS A 20 6.43 -6.78 -2.79
N PHE A 21 6.58 -7.46 -3.94
CA PHE A 21 5.54 -8.34 -4.48
C PHE A 21 5.41 -9.65 -3.68
N LEU A 22 6.49 -10.11 -3.04
CA LEU A 22 6.56 -11.38 -2.33
C LEU A 22 6.27 -11.27 -0.83
N GLU A 23 6.15 -10.07 -0.29
CA GLU A 23 5.87 -9.88 1.13
C GLU A 23 4.36 -9.93 1.38
N TYR A 24 3.90 -11.04 1.98
CA TYR A 24 2.54 -11.20 2.51
C TYR A 24 2.38 -10.35 3.79
N ARG A 25 2.49 -9.03 3.64
CA ARG A 25 2.34 -8.05 4.73
C ARG A 25 1.45 -6.89 4.31
N PHE A 26 0.96 -6.18 5.33
CA PHE A 26 -0.02 -5.11 5.24
C PHE A 26 0.31 -4.05 4.16
N SER A 27 -0.71 -3.76 3.33
CA SER A 27 -0.77 -2.88 2.13
C SER A 27 0.56 -2.59 1.41
N LYS A 28 1.05 -3.55 0.61
CA LYS A 28 2.17 -3.37 -0.35
C LYS A 28 2.19 -2.01 -1.06
N TRP A 29 1.02 -1.51 -1.44
CA TRP A 29 0.85 -0.26 -2.16
C TRP A 29 1.16 0.99 -1.34
N VAL A 30 1.01 0.95 -0.02
CA VAL A 30 1.43 2.04 0.88
C VAL A 30 2.95 2.11 0.91
N TYR A 31 3.64 0.98 1.06
CA TYR A 31 5.11 0.94 0.99
C TYR A 31 5.63 1.43 -0.36
N ILE A 32 5.02 0.98 -1.45
CA ILE A 32 5.37 1.44 -2.80
C ILE A 32 5.19 2.96 -2.91
N ALA A 33 4.06 3.50 -2.45
CA ALA A 33 3.79 4.94 -2.48
C ALA A 33 4.80 5.76 -1.66
N VAL A 34 5.16 5.28 -0.45
CA VAL A 34 6.15 5.92 0.42
C VAL A 34 7.54 5.87 -0.20
N ALA A 35 7.97 4.70 -0.69
CA ALA A 35 9.28 4.51 -1.31
C ALA A 35 9.45 5.40 -2.55
N MET A 36 8.42 5.52 -3.39
CA MET A 36 8.44 6.43 -4.54
C MET A 36 8.48 7.90 -4.13
N SER A 37 7.77 8.29 -3.07
CA SER A 37 7.80 9.67 -2.56
C SER A 37 9.17 10.05 -2.00
N ILE A 38 9.85 9.11 -1.31
CA ILE A 38 11.21 9.30 -0.82
C ILE A 38 12.20 9.41 -1.98
N GLU A 39 12.11 8.53 -2.98
CA GLU A 39 13.01 8.59 -4.13
C GLU A 39 12.81 9.90 -4.91
N GLN A 40 11.56 10.32 -5.16
CA GLN A 40 11.29 11.56 -5.89
C GLN A 40 11.93 12.79 -5.25
N ALA A 41 12.07 12.85 -3.92
CA ALA A 41 12.75 13.96 -3.26
C ALA A 41 14.20 14.16 -3.75
N ARG A 42 14.88 13.08 -4.19
CA ARG A 42 16.22 13.12 -4.79
C ARG A 42 16.23 13.71 -6.18
N HIS A 43 15.11 13.60 -6.88
CA HIS A 43 14.92 14.03 -8.28
C HIS A 43 14.15 15.34 -8.42
N LEU A 44 13.80 16.01 -7.31
CA LEU A 44 13.20 17.35 -7.28
C LEU A 44 14.25 18.42 -6.98
N GLU A 45 13.93 19.69 -7.23
CA GLU A 45 14.83 20.81 -6.98
C GLU A 45 15.36 20.78 -5.54
N GLY A 46 16.69 20.76 -5.39
CA GLY A 46 17.39 20.59 -4.11
C GLY A 46 17.81 19.14 -3.78
N GLY A 47 17.34 18.16 -4.55
CA GLY A 47 17.77 16.76 -4.46
C GLY A 47 19.10 16.48 -5.16
N ASP A 48 19.77 15.39 -4.78
CA ASP A 48 21.10 15.00 -5.27
C ASP A 48 21.11 14.53 -6.74
N LEU A 49 19.96 14.08 -7.25
CA LEU A 49 19.81 13.56 -8.62
C LEU A 49 19.12 14.54 -9.57
N PHE A 50 18.63 15.70 -9.08
CA PHE A 50 17.88 16.67 -9.89
C PHE A 50 18.62 17.15 -11.14
N ALA A 51 19.92 17.39 -11.03
CA ALA A 51 20.73 17.92 -12.13
C ALA A 51 20.93 16.91 -13.27
N SER A 52 20.92 15.61 -12.97
CA SER A 52 21.17 14.54 -13.93
C SER A 52 19.91 13.83 -14.41
N ASP A 53 18.89 13.73 -13.54
CA ASP A 53 17.66 12.97 -13.80
C ASP A 53 16.48 13.63 -13.07
N PRO A 54 15.96 14.77 -13.56
CA PRO A 54 14.86 15.46 -12.92
C PRO A 54 13.55 14.69 -13.11
N TRP A 55 12.82 14.49 -12.02
CA TRP A 55 11.48 13.91 -12.06
C TRP A 55 10.41 14.99 -11.99
N PRO A 56 9.23 14.76 -12.60
CA PRO A 56 8.10 15.63 -12.39
C PRO A 56 7.59 15.52 -10.95
N GLY A 57 7.18 16.63 -10.35
CA GLY A 57 6.47 16.64 -9.08
C GLY A 57 5.15 15.86 -9.19
N ARG A 58 5.06 14.72 -8.49
CA ARG A 58 3.93 13.80 -8.50
C ARG A 58 3.62 13.32 -7.09
N THR A 59 2.36 13.37 -6.69
CA THR A 59 1.90 12.70 -5.48
C THR A 59 1.69 11.21 -5.72
N TYR A 60 2.53 10.37 -5.13
CA TYR A 60 2.33 8.91 -5.12
C TYR A 60 1.35 8.54 -4.03
N THR A 61 0.10 8.31 -4.41
CA THR A 61 -0.91 7.70 -3.52
C THR A 61 -1.04 6.21 -3.83
N VAL A 62 -1.59 5.44 -2.88
CA VAL A 62 -1.95 4.03 -3.10
C VAL A 62 -2.73 3.87 -4.40
N LYS A 63 -3.79 4.67 -4.58
CA LYS A 63 -4.64 4.63 -5.79
C LYS A 63 -3.85 4.93 -7.06
N ALA A 64 -2.95 5.92 -7.04
CA ALA A 64 -2.14 6.26 -8.20
C ALA A 64 -1.16 5.14 -8.60
N CYS A 65 -0.49 4.55 -7.61
CA CYS A 65 0.45 3.45 -7.82
C CYS A 65 -0.27 2.20 -8.35
N THR A 66 -1.37 1.81 -7.72
CA THR A 66 -2.18 0.67 -8.13
C THR A 66 -2.70 0.82 -9.57
N ASN A 67 -3.26 1.98 -9.91
CA ASN A 67 -3.75 2.25 -11.26
C ASN A 67 -2.64 2.22 -12.30
N LYS A 68 -1.44 2.74 -11.97
CA LYS A 68 -0.30 2.73 -12.88
C LYS A 68 0.16 1.29 -13.16
N TRP A 69 0.31 0.47 -12.12
CA TRP A 69 0.71 -0.93 -12.27
C TRP A 69 -0.27 -1.72 -13.14
N TYR A 70 -1.57 -1.67 -12.84
CA TYR A 70 -2.57 -2.40 -13.63
C TYR A 70 -2.70 -1.89 -15.06
N SER A 71 -2.45 -0.59 -15.31
CA SER A 71 -2.36 -0.07 -16.67
C SER A 71 -1.22 -0.73 -17.45
N MET A 72 -0.03 -0.82 -16.84
CA MET A 72 1.15 -1.44 -17.45
C MET A 72 0.93 -2.93 -17.73
N GLU A 73 0.30 -3.64 -16.78
CA GLU A 73 -0.07 -5.06 -16.94
C GLU A 73 -1.05 -5.25 -18.11
N LYS A 74 -2.09 -4.41 -18.19
CA LYS A 74 -3.07 -4.44 -19.29
C LYS A 74 -2.45 -4.12 -20.66
N GLN A 75 -1.41 -3.30 -20.67
CA GLN A 75 -0.67 -2.93 -21.89
C GLN A 75 0.37 -3.98 -22.29
N GLY A 76 0.61 -5.00 -21.45
CA GLY A 76 1.65 -6.00 -21.69
C GLY A 76 3.08 -5.46 -21.51
N GLU A 77 3.24 -4.31 -20.85
CA GLU A 77 4.53 -3.67 -20.58
C GLU A 77 5.31 -4.40 -19.47
N ILE A 78 4.60 -5.17 -18.66
CA ILE A 78 5.15 -5.98 -17.57
C ILE A 78 4.55 -7.38 -17.63
N GLU A 79 5.36 -8.40 -17.32
CA GLU A 79 4.85 -9.77 -17.17
C GLU A 79 3.83 -9.82 -16.02
N PRO A 80 2.69 -10.49 -16.20
CA PRO A 80 1.70 -10.64 -15.15
C PRO A 80 2.35 -11.40 -13.99
N ALA A 81 2.47 -10.73 -12.85
CA ALA A 81 3.03 -11.32 -11.65
C ALA A 81 2.05 -12.31 -10.98
N HIS A 82 0.87 -12.52 -11.56
CA HIS A 82 -0.12 -13.52 -11.18
C HIS A 82 -0.26 -14.61 -12.26
N ALA A 83 0.11 -15.85 -11.92
CA ALA A 83 -0.84 -16.92 -12.15
C ALA A 83 -1.94 -16.77 -11.08
N PRO A 84 -3.24 -16.89 -11.42
CA PRO A 84 -4.27 -16.91 -10.39
C PRO A 84 -4.02 -18.17 -9.55
N ALA A 85 -3.53 -17.97 -8.32
CA ALA A 85 -3.55 -19.04 -7.34
C ALA A 85 -5.03 -19.29 -7.03
N ALA A 86 -5.62 -20.28 -7.70
CA ALA A 86 -6.74 -21.00 -7.16
C ALA A 86 -6.23 -21.64 -5.88
N ASP A 87 -6.48 -21.02 -4.72
CA ASP A 87 -6.17 -21.65 -3.45
C ASP A 87 -7.26 -21.35 -2.44
N GLU A 88 -7.93 -22.42 -2.03
CA GLU A 88 -9.14 -22.51 -1.21
C GLU A 88 -8.91 -22.09 0.26
N LEU A 89 -7.89 -21.27 0.53
CA LEU A 89 -7.42 -20.89 1.87
C LEU A 89 -7.29 -19.36 2.06
N ALA A 90 -7.85 -18.55 1.17
CA ALA A 90 -7.88 -17.11 1.32
C ALA A 90 -8.64 -16.70 2.59
N ILE A 91 -7.91 -16.22 3.61
CA ILE A 91 -8.47 -15.60 4.81
C ILE A 91 -9.46 -14.51 4.36
N PRO A 92 -10.72 -14.51 4.84
CA PRO A 92 -11.71 -13.55 4.40
C PRO A 92 -11.23 -12.09 4.58
N ASP A 93 -11.44 -11.33 3.52
CA ASP A 93 -11.21 -9.89 3.30
C ASP A 93 -11.68 -8.90 4.41
N PRO A 94 -12.61 -9.21 5.35
CA PRO A 94 -13.04 -8.22 6.35
C PRO A 94 -11.94 -7.81 7.35
N MET A 95 -11.08 -8.75 7.77
CA MET A 95 -10.00 -8.43 8.72
C MET A 95 -8.90 -7.58 8.09
N HIS A 96 -8.63 -7.78 6.80
CA HIS A 96 -7.70 -6.96 6.03
C HIS A 96 -8.20 -5.53 5.87
N ASN A 97 -9.51 -5.29 5.70
CA ASN A 97 -10.00 -3.91 5.61
C ASN A 97 -10.05 -3.20 6.98
N TYR A 98 -10.35 -3.93 8.06
CA TYR A 98 -10.39 -3.35 9.41
C TYR A 98 -8.98 -2.96 9.91
N TRP A 99 -8.00 -3.86 9.77
CA TRP A 99 -6.61 -3.59 10.15
C TRP A 99 -5.96 -2.52 9.25
N ALA A 100 -6.43 -2.38 8.00
CA ALA A 100 -5.91 -1.37 7.07
C ALA A 100 -6.27 0.02 7.53
N LYS A 101 -7.53 0.19 7.93
CA LYS A 101 -8.04 1.46 8.39
C LYS A 101 -7.40 1.86 9.72
N GLU A 102 -7.28 0.93 10.65
CA GLU A 102 -6.67 1.18 11.96
C GLU A 102 -5.17 1.55 11.85
N LYS A 103 -4.42 0.87 10.97
CA LYS A 103 -3.00 1.17 10.72
C LYS A 103 -2.77 2.39 9.83
N GLU A 104 -3.69 2.72 8.93
CA GLU A 104 -3.70 3.97 8.17
C GLU A 104 -3.93 5.16 9.12
N GLU A 105 -4.86 5.06 10.06
CA GLU A 105 -5.09 6.07 11.10
C GLU A 105 -3.88 6.21 12.06
N GLU A 106 -3.21 5.11 12.43
CA GLU A 106 -1.98 5.12 13.23
C GLU A 106 -0.79 5.74 12.47
N MET A 107 -0.62 5.46 11.18
CA MET A 107 0.43 6.12 10.39
C MET A 107 0.11 7.60 10.15
N LEU A 108 -1.15 7.94 9.88
CA LEU A 108 -1.58 9.35 9.77
C LEU A 108 -1.36 10.10 11.10
N SER A 109 -1.52 9.44 12.25
CA SER A 109 -1.27 10.07 13.56
C SER A 109 0.21 10.33 13.83
N ILE A 110 1.11 9.46 13.36
CA ILE A 110 2.57 9.68 13.40
C ILE A 110 2.97 10.88 12.53
N PHE A 111 2.29 11.09 11.40
CA PHE A 111 2.56 12.21 10.48
C PHE A 111 1.91 13.54 10.93
N TYR A 112 0.85 13.53 11.74
CA TYR A 112 0.11 14.73 12.18
C TYR A 112 0.07 14.88 13.72
N GLY A 113 1.21 14.68 14.38
CA GLY A 113 1.34 14.68 15.84
C GLY A 113 0.31 15.50 16.63
N THR A 114 -0.61 14.81 17.29
CA THR A 114 -1.36 15.31 18.46
C THR A 114 -2.06 14.14 19.17
N ASP A 115 -2.11 14.23 20.49
CA ASP A 115 -2.50 13.22 21.47
C ASP A 115 -3.80 12.45 21.16
N PHE A 116 -3.78 11.12 21.33
CA PHE A 116 -4.96 10.27 21.18
C PHE A 116 -5.66 10.02 22.53
N PRO A 117 -7.00 10.03 22.60
CA PRO A 117 -7.75 9.58 23.77
C PRO A 117 -7.68 8.05 23.92
N GLU A 118 -7.56 7.57 25.16
CA GLU A 118 -7.52 6.14 25.49
C GLU A 118 -8.73 5.40 24.90
N ILE A 119 -8.46 4.32 24.16
CA ILE A 119 -9.49 3.42 23.62
C ILE A 119 -10.14 2.70 24.82
N PRO A 120 -11.47 2.80 25.02
CA PRO A 120 -12.13 2.15 26.14
C PRO A 120 -12.03 0.62 26.05
N ASP A 121 -11.62 -0.02 27.15
CA ASP A 121 -11.48 -1.49 27.30
C ASP A 121 -12.73 -2.28 26.86
N ASP A 122 -13.88 -1.64 26.83
CA ASP A 122 -15.15 -2.25 26.48
C ASP A 122 -15.27 -2.59 24.99
N MET A 123 -14.55 -1.87 24.10
CA MET A 123 -14.50 -2.19 22.68
C MET A 123 -13.74 -3.50 22.39
N PHE A 124 -12.67 -3.78 23.15
CA PHE A 124 -11.92 -5.04 22.98
C PHE A 124 -12.73 -6.26 23.41
N LYS A 125 -13.61 -6.11 24.41
CA LYS A 125 -14.53 -7.18 24.85
C LYS A 125 -15.60 -7.48 23.81
N GLU A 126 -16.12 -6.47 23.12
CA GLU A 126 -17.12 -6.64 22.07
C GLU A 126 -16.55 -7.38 20.84
N ILE A 127 -15.32 -7.04 20.46
CA ILE A 127 -14.60 -7.70 19.37
C ILE A 127 -14.30 -9.17 19.72
N ALA A 128 -13.87 -9.45 20.94
CA ALA A 128 -13.62 -10.83 21.41
C ALA A 128 -14.92 -11.68 21.41
N ALA A 129 -16.05 -11.10 21.82
CA ALA A 129 -17.34 -11.78 21.82
C ALA A 129 -17.85 -12.12 20.41
N GLU A 130 -17.65 -11.22 19.45
CA GLU A 130 -18.05 -11.43 18.06
C GLU A 130 -17.15 -12.48 17.35
N LEU A 131 -15.87 -12.55 17.72
CA LEU A 131 -14.95 -13.59 17.27
C LEU A 131 -15.34 -14.99 17.76
N GLU A 132 -15.75 -15.11 19.03
CA GLU A 132 -16.23 -16.39 19.58
C GLU A 132 -17.57 -16.82 18.96
N ARG A 133 -18.49 -15.89 18.69
CA ARG A 133 -19.73 -16.20 17.95
C ARG A 133 -19.45 -16.74 16.55
N LYS A 134 -18.48 -16.17 15.83
CA LYS A 134 -18.12 -16.63 14.49
C LYS A 134 -17.44 -17.99 14.48
N LYS A 135 -16.59 -18.28 15.48
CA LYS A 135 -16.02 -19.63 15.66
C LYS A 135 -17.11 -20.67 15.95
N ALA A 136 -18.10 -20.33 16.77
CA ALA A 136 -19.20 -21.23 17.08
C ALA A 136 -20.08 -21.55 15.85
N MET A 137 -20.29 -20.58 14.95
CA MET A 137 -21.03 -20.78 13.70
C MET A 137 -20.27 -21.58 12.64
N GLN A 138 -18.93 -21.61 12.69
CA GLN A 138 -18.10 -22.42 11.78
C GLN A 138 -17.93 -23.88 12.24
N ALA A 139 -18.36 -24.22 13.45
CA ALA A 139 -18.27 -25.56 14.04
C ALA A 139 -19.57 -26.39 13.93
N GLN A 140 -20.60 -25.86 13.28
CA GLN A 140 -21.85 -26.55 12.89
C GLN A 140 -21.85 -26.87 11.40
#